data_AF-A0AAD8AWH6-F1
#
_entry.id   AF-A0AAD8AWH6-F1
#
_cell.length_a   1.000
_cell.length_b   1.000
_cell.length_c   1.000
_cell.angle_alpha   90.00
_cell.angle_beta   90.00
_cell.angle_gamma   90.00
#
_symmetry.space_group_name_H-M   'P 1'
#
loop_
_entity.id
_entity.type
_entity.pdbx_description
1 polymer ?
#
loop_
_entity_poly.entity_id
_entity_poly.type
_entity_poly.pdbx_seq_one_letter_code
_entity_poly.pdbx_strand_id
1 'polypeptide(L)'
;MDSDSDYQPETDVDSSDDEVWELIDSSDENIPPNSTLNVTQPNVNYGYDVLDTMPEATASFLPERVPGIQLDKVRTRDSAKQFFRAIDFFKLYFTMDTVLQICQYTNTYATEHGLQKPSVFQSWYELSPDEFYRFCGLIMYAGIVQVPNIERFWSTKSLYNGLWARAFMSRDRFKAIMCFIKVSNPLTEDPNDKLCKVRMLTTYIRMKCIKLYQPHQNVSIDERMVRNKGKYAFRQYIRDKPTKWGMKLWILADSLSGYTYDFDIYLGKQDNGPFGLAYGVVMKLTKSISR
;
A
#
# COMPACT_ATOMS: atom_id res chain seq x y z
N MET A 1 -34.07 24.34 -57.68
CA MET A 1 -34.75 24.39 -56.37
C MET A 1 -34.55 23.01 -55.75
N ASP A 2 -33.32 22.63 -55.39
CA ASP A 2 -32.48 23.19 -54.30
C ASP A 2 -33.27 23.08 -52.99
N SER A 3 -32.86 22.32 -51.97
CA SER A 3 -31.59 22.35 -51.21
C SER A 3 -31.60 21.07 -50.32
N ASP A 4 -30.62 20.17 -50.28
CA ASP A 4 -29.27 20.24 -49.69
C ASP A 4 -29.16 20.78 -48.26
N SER A 5 -28.46 20.00 -47.41
CA SER A 5 -27.77 20.36 -46.14
C SER A 5 -28.68 20.80 -44.96
N ASP A 6 -28.49 20.45 -43.69
CA ASP A 6 -27.28 20.14 -42.93
C ASP A 6 -27.58 19.19 -41.76
N TYR A 7 -26.72 18.20 -41.59
CA TYR A 7 -26.48 17.55 -40.30
C TYR A 7 -25.31 18.30 -39.63
N GLN A 8 -25.56 18.94 -38.49
CA GLN A 8 -24.54 19.44 -37.57
C GLN A 8 -24.93 19.05 -36.13
N PRO A 9 -24.01 18.51 -35.32
CA PRO A 9 -24.25 18.02 -33.96
C PRO A 9 -24.03 19.11 -32.89
N GLU A 10 -24.12 18.70 -31.61
CA GLU A 10 -23.80 19.41 -30.36
C GLU A 10 -25.02 19.97 -29.60
N THR A 11 -25.22 19.64 -28.31
CA THR A 11 -24.25 19.83 -27.23
C THR A 11 -24.41 18.77 -26.13
N ASP A 12 -23.37 17.94 -25.97
CA ASP A 12 -23.13 17.24 -24.72
C ASP A 12 -22.71 18.30 -23.69
N VAL A 13 -23.54 18.48 -22.66
CA VAL A 13 -23.14 19.25 -21.48
C VAL A 13 -22.24 18.33 -20.66
N ASP A 14 -20.95 18.49 -20.88
CA ASP A 14 -19.85 17.97 -20.09
C ASP A 14 -20.03 18.41 -18.62
N SER A 15 -20.30 17.45 -17.73
CA SER A 15 -20.28 17.64 -16.28
C SER A 15 -19.09 16.88 -15.73
N SER A 16 -18.02 17.64 -15.53
CA SER A 16 -16.75 17.28 -14.91
C SER A 16 -16.89 16.34 -13.70
N ASP A 17 -16.60 15.05 -13.89
CA ASP A 17 -16.34 14.09 -12.81
C ASP A 17 -15.26 13.05 -13.19
N ASP A 18 -14.53 13.28 -14.29
CA ASP A 18 -13.49 12.37 -14.82
C ASP A 18 -12.10 12.52 -14.16
N GLU A 19 -11.96 13.40 -13.17
CA GLU A 19 -10.67 13.74 -12.54
C GLU A 19 -10.06 12.61 -11.66
N VAL A 20 -10.72 11.46 -11.53
CA VAL A 20 -10.20 10.31 -10.75
C VAL A 20 -9.29 9.41 -11.59
N TRP A 21 -9.38 9.44 -12.92
CA TRP A 21 -8.77 8.42 -13.79
C TRP A 21 -7.47 8.85 -14.50
N GLU A 22 -7.10 10.14 -14.48
CA GLU A 22 -5.90 10.64 -15.20
C GLU A 22 -4.55 10.36 -14.53
N LEU A 23 -4.49 9.66 -13.39
CA LEU A 23 -3.21 9.37 -12.73
C LEU A 23 -2.33 8.30 -13.43
N ILE A 24 -2.75 7.81 -14.60
CA ILE A 24 -2.04 6.79 -15.39
C ILE A 24 -2.03 7.12 -16.88
N ASP A 25 -1.80 8.37 -17.30
CA ASP A 25 -0.93 8.63 -18.46
C ASP A 25 -0.66 10.13 -18.60
N SER A 26 0.61 10.49 -18.64
CA SER A 26 1.08 11.71 -19.30
C SER A 26 2.60 11.67 -19.30
N SER A 27 3.14 11.27 -20.44
CA SER A 27 4.37 11.81 -20.97
C SER A 27 4.18 13.32 -21.14
N ASP A 28 5.02 14.13 -20.52
CA ASP A 28 5.64 15.18 -21.32
C ASP A 28 6.95 15.69 -20.73
N GLU A 29 7.87 15.88 -21.67
CA GLU A 29 9.13 16.56 -21.52
C GLU A 29 8.90 18.04 -21.24
N ASN A 30 9.67 18.62 -20.31
CA ASN A 30 10.17 19.99 -20.46
C ASN A 30 11.28 20.24 -19.43
N ILE A 31 12.51 20.19 -19.92
CA ILE A 31 13.74 20.57 -19.23
C ILE A 31 14.03 22.02 -19.59
N PRO A 32 14.14 22.96 -18.63
CA PRO A 32 14.75 24.26 -18.90
C PRO A 32 16.29 24.16 -18.78
N PRO A 33 17.05 24.93 -19.59
CA PRO A 33 18.49 24.77 -19.72
C PRO A 33 19.26 25.42 -18.57
N ASN A 34 20.34 24.75 -18.18
CA ASN A 34 21.56 25.22 -17.51
C ASN A 34 21.51 26.53 -16.70
N SER A 35 21.67 26.40 -15.38
CA SER A 35 22.46 27.35 -14.59
C SER A 35 23.77 26.68 -14.17
N THR A 36 24.86 27.14 -14.76
CA THR A 36 26.25 26.85 -14.35
C THR A 36 26.46 27.34 -12.92
N LEU A 37 26.58 26.41 -11.98
CA LEU A 37 27.17 26.67 -10.66
C LEU A 37 28.45 25.86 -10.52
N ASN A 38 29.54 26.58 -10.30
CA ASN A 38 30.90 26.09 -10.14
C ASN A 38 30.97 24.91 -9.15
N VAL A 39 31.35 23.74 -9.65
CA VAL A 39 31.69 22.57 -8.83
C VAL A 39 33.09 22.80 -8.26
N THR A 40 33.17 23.33 -7.05
CA THR A 40 34.27 22.97 -6.16
C THR A 40 33.97 21.57 -5.64
N GLN A 41 34.85 20.61 -5.94
CA GLN A 41 34.73 19.23 -5.47
C GLN A 41 34.65 19.18 -3.94
N PRO A 42 33.62 18.58 -3.33
CA PRO A 42 33.71 18.22 -1.93
C PRO A 42 34.58 16.97 -1.78
N ASN A 43 35.46 17.03 -0.78
CA ASN A 43 36.39 15.99 -0.37
C ASN A 43 35.80 14.58 -0.43
N VAL A 44 36.61 13.66 -0.96
CA VAL A 44 36.39 12.22 -0.91
C VAL A 44 36.18 11.82 0.55
N ASN A 45 34.94 11.45 0.89
CA ASN A 45 34.60 10.92 2.20
C ASN A 45 35.08 9.46 2.22
N TYR A 46 36.27 9.22 2.75
CA TYR A 46 36.73 7.87 3.08
C TYR A 46 35.76 7.33 4.14
N GLY A 47 34.86 6.44 3.73
CA GLY A 47 34.12 5.62 4.68
C GLY A 47 35.14 4.91 5.56
N TYR A 48 35.06 5.13 6.86
CA TYR A 48 35.81 4.31 7.80
C TYR A 48 35.16 2.91 7.75
N ASP A 49 35.69 2.05 6.90
CA ASP A 49 35.57 0.60 7.09
C ASP A 49 36.34 0.30 8.39
N VAL A 50 35.63 0.41 9.52
CA VAL A 50 36.11 -0.18 10.76
C VAL A 50 36.22 -1.65 10.46
N LEU A 51 37.44 -2.20 10.50
CA LEU A 51 37.65 -3.64 10.47
C LEU A 51 36.77 -4.23 11.55
N ASP A 52 35.74 -4.99 11.15
CA ASP A 52 34.91 -5.74 12.07
C ASP A 52 35.82 -6.70 12.84
N THR A 53 36.25 -6.30 14.02
CA THR A 53 36.80 -7.22 15.02
C THR A 53 35.67 -8.20 15.30
N MET A 54 35.78 -9.39 14.73
CA MET A 54 34.87 -10.51 14.96
C MET A 54 34.61 -10.58 16.47
N PRO A 55 33.36 -10.39 16.93
CA PRO A 55 33.09 -10.38 18.36
C PRO A 55 33.56 -11.70 18.97
N GLU A 56 34.29 -11.60 20.08
CA GLU A 56 34.79 -12.74 20.84
C GLU A 56 33.64 -13.71 21.14
N ALA A 57 33.77 -14.95 20.64
CA ALA A 57 32.78 -16.03 20.69
C ALA A 57 31.39 -15.61 20.19
N THR A 58 31.06 -16.01 18.95
CA THR A 58 29.71 -15.93 18.40
C THR A 58 28.70 -16.45 19.42
N ALA A 59 27.92 -15.55 20.03
CA ALA A 59 26.79 -15.95 20.85
C ALA A 59 25.93 -16.91 20.02
N SER A 60 25.65 -18.10 20.57
CA SER A 60 24.80 -19.07 19.88
C SER A 60 23.44 -18.43 19.59
N PHE A 61 22.96 -18.54 18.36
CA PHE A 61 21.64 -18.05 18.00
C PHE A 61 20.56 -18.79 18.80
N LEU A 62 19.89 -18.06 19.70
CA LEU A 62 18.85 -18.58 20.59
C LEU A 62 17.57 -17.77 20.40
N PRO A 63 16.75 -18.09 19.38
CA PRO A 63 15.50 -17.39 19.13
C PRO A 63 14.46 -17.72 20.21
N GLU A 64 13.61 -16.75 20.57
CA GLU A 64 12.51 -16.93 21.54
C GLU A 64 11.52 -18.03 21.13
N ARG A 65 11.36 -18.23 19.82
CA ARG A 65 10.45 -19.21 19.20
C ARG A 65 11.19 -20.00 18.13
N VAL A 66 10.61 -21.11 17.68
CA VAL A 66 11.14 -21.83 16.52
C VAL A 66 11.13 -20.89 15.30
N PRO A 67 12.25 -20.66 14.60
CA PRO A 67 12.28 -19.81 13.41
C PRO A 67 11.24 -20.22 12.37
N GLY A 68 10.65 -19.24 11.69
CA GLY A 68 9.59 -19.43 10.71
C GLY A 68 8.21 -18.99 11.19
N ILE A 69 7.17 -19.50 10.53
CA ILE A 69 5.77 -19.08 10.73
C ILE A 69 5.24 -19.62 12.07
N GLN A 70 4.51 -18.75 12.79
CA GLN A 70 3.98 -19.00 14.13
C GLN A 70 2.45 -19.19 14.05
N LEU A 71 2.00 -20.40 13.70
CA LEU A 71 0.57 -20.71 13.53
C LEU A 71 -0.07 -21.34 14.77
N ASP A 72 0.74 -21.86 15.69
CA ASP A 72 0.33 -22.72 16.81
C ASP A 72 -0.62 -22.01 17.79
N LYS A 73 -0.56 -20.68 17.83
CA LYS A 73 -1.40 -19.81 18.66
C LYS A 73 -2.62 -19.25 17.92
N VAL A 74 -2.78 -19.51 16.62
CA VAL A 74 -3.89 -18.98 15.82
C VAL A 74 -4.98 -20.04 15.69
N ARG A 75 -6.11 -19.82 16.37
CA ARG A 75 -7.31 -20.63 16.18
C ARG A 75 -8.13 -20.06 15.02
N THR A 76 -8.43 -20.86 14.00
CA THR A 76 -9.47 -20.51 13.01
C THR A 76 -10.86 -20.63 13.66
N ARG A 77 -11.86 -19.89 13.15
CA ARG A 77 -13.26 -19.99 13.63
C ARG A 77 -13.79 -21.42 13.66
N ASP A 78 -13.29 -22.29 12.77
CA ASP A 78 -13.76 -23.68 12.64
C ASP A 78 -12.92 -24.71 13.42
N SER A 79 -12.10 -24.29 14.40
CA SER A 79 -11.30 -25.19 15.25
C SER A 79 -10.28 -26.09 14.54
N ALA A 80 -10.18 -26.02 13.21
CA ALA A 80 -9.18 -26.73 12.43
C ALA A 80 -7.81 -26.05 12.61
N LYS A 81 -6.85 -26.78 13.18
CA LYS A 81 -5.45 -26.33 13.31
C LYS A 81 -4.71 -26.24 11.97
N GLN A 82 -5.40 -26.36 10.83
CA GLN A 82 -4.78 -26.53 9.52
C GLN A 82 -5.33 -25.49 8.54
N PHE A 83 -4.41 -24.65 8.05
CA PHE A 83 -4.65 -23.68 6.99
C PHE A 83 -4.50 -24.41 5.66
N PHE A 84 -5.62 -24.68 4.98
CA PHE A 84 -5.62 -25.47 3.73
C PHE A 84 -5.76 -24.61 2.48
N ARG A 85 -6.29 -23.37 2.61
CA ARG A 85 -6.54 -22.48 1.47
C ARG A 85 -5.77 -21.19 1.61
N ALA A 86 -5.36 -20.61 0.49
CA ALA A 86 -4.66 -19.32 0.45
C ALA A 86 -5.42 -18.19 1.19
N ILE A 87 -6.76 -18.21 1.16
CA ILE A 87 -7.60 -17.24 1.89
C ILE A 87 -7.44 -17.33 3.41
N ASP A 88 -7.14 -18.51 3.96
CA ASP A 88 -6.98 -18.69 5.39
C ASP A 88 -5.74 -17.92 5.87
N PHE A 89 -4.67 -17.92 5.07
CA PHE A 89 -3.47 -17.11 5.32
C PHE A 89 -3.72 -15.61 5.16
N PHE A 90 -4.50 -15.18 4.15
CA PHE A 90 -4.89 -13.77 4.00
C PHE A 90 -5.64 -13.26 5.23
N LYS A 91 -6.56 -14.07 5.76
CA LYS A 91 -7.36 -13.76 6.95
C LYS A 91 -6.56 -13.69 8.25
N LEU A 92 -5.29 -14.09 8.26
CA LEU A 92 -4.38 -13.82 9.39
C LEU A 92 -4.11 -12.32 9.57
N TYR A 93 -3.99 -11.61 8.45
CA TYR A 93 -3.69 -10.17 8.37
C TYR A 93 -4.95 -9.33 8.23
N PHE A 94 -6.00 -9.87 7.60
CA PHE A 94 -7.32 -9.25 7.53
C PHE A 94 -8.32 -10.13 8.27
N THR A 95 -8.22 -10.13 9.59
CA THR A 95 -9.14 -10.88 10.47
C THR A 95 -10.55 -10.30 10.41
N MET A 96 -11.55 -11.11 10.78
CA MET A 96 -12.94 -10.67 10.82
C MET A 96 -13.14 -9.37 11.59
N ASP A 97 -12.53 -9.22 12.77
CA ASP A 97 -12.71 -8.03 13.62
C ASP A 97 -12.16 -6.76 12.95
N THR A 98 -10.95 -6.83 12.38
CA THR A 98 -10.34 -5.72 11.63
C THR A 98 -11.16 -5.37 10.39
N VAL A 99 -11.67 -6.37 9.68
CA VAL A 99 -12.50 -6.13 8.49
C VAL A 99 -13.84 -5.49 8.88
N LEU A 100 -14.47 -5.95 9.96
CA LEU A 100 -15.67 -5.31 10.52
C LEU A 100 -15.41 -3.84 10.85
N GLN A 101 -14.27 -3.54 11.49
CA GLN A 101 -13.89 -2.17 11.82
C GLN A 101 -13.66 -1.30 10.57
N ILE A 102 -12.99 -1.83 9.54
CA ILE A 102 -12.81 -1.12 8.26
C ILE A 102 -14.17 -0.86 7.58
N CYS A 103 -15.07 -1.85 7.59
CA CYS A 103 -16.42 -1.69 7.04
C CYS A 103 -17.18 -0.60 7.79
N GLN A 104 -17.12 -0.57 9.12
CA GLN A 104 -17.74 0.48 9.94
C GLN A 104 -17.22 1.87 9.56
N TYR A 105 -15.90 2.07 9.52
CA TYR A 105 -15.32 3.37 9.15
C TYR A 105 -15.66 3.78 7.72
N THR A 106 -15.66 2.82 6.80
CA THR A 106 -16.04 3.06 5.40
C THR A 106 -17.50 3.48 5.28
N ASN A 107 -18.41 2.80 5.98
CA ASN A 107 -19.85 3.11 5.98
C ASN A 107 -20.13 4.48 6.61
N THR A 108 -19.51 4.79 7.75
CA THR A 108 -19.61 6.11 8.38
C THR A 108 -19.11 7.21 7.45
N TYR A 109 -17.93 7.01 6.85
CA TYR A 109 -17.35 7.98 5.93
C TYR A 109 -18.23 8.23 4.69
N ALA A 110 -18.78 7.15 4.10
CA ALA A 110 -19.69 7.25 2.97
C ALA A 110 -20.97 8.02 3.32
N THR A 111 -21.56 7.79 4.50
CA THR A 111 -22.76 8.52 4.96
C THR A 111 -22.46 10.01 5.15
N GLU A 112 -21.31 10.35 5.71
CA GLU A 112 -20.93 11.75 5.99
C GLU A 112 -20.56 12.54 4.72
N HIS A 113 -19.88 11.90 3.77
CA HIS A 113 -19.30 12.58 2.60
C HIS A 113 -19.99 12.22 1.28
N GLY A 114 -20.95 11.30 1.30
CA GLY A 114 -21.63 10.78 0.12
C GLY A 114 -22.36 11.84 -0.70
N LEU A 115 -22.96 12.82 -0.01
CA LEU A 115 -23.66 13.93 -0.68
C LEU A 115 -22.74 14.83 -1.49
N GLN A 116 -21.42 14.83 -1.21
CA GLN A 116 -20.42 15.54 -2.00
C GLN A 116 -20.06 14.80 -3.30
N LYS A 117 -20.51 13.55 -3.45
CA LYS A 117 -20.22 12.66 -4.58
C LYS A 117 -21.50 11.92 -5.03
N PRO A 118 -22.53 12.66 -5.47
CA PRO A 118 -23.87 12.11 -5.71
C PRO A 118 -23.88 10.99 -6.76
N SER A 119 -23.06 11.11 -7.80
CA SER A 119 -22.93 10.13 -8.90
C SER A 119 -22.57 8.73 -8.39
N VAL A 120 -21.70 8.64 -7.39
CA VAL A 120 -21.26 7.37 -6.80
C VAL A 120 -22.16 6.97 -5.63
N PHE A 121 -22.55 7.94 -4.80
CA PHE A 121 -23.30 7.69 -3.57
C PHE A 121 -24.73 7.19 -3.80
N GLN A 122 -25.36 7.54 -4.93
CA GLN A 122 -26.69 7.02 -5.27
C GLN A 122 -26.75 5.48 -5.31
N SER A 123 -25.62 4.84 -5.63
CA SER A 123 -25.48 3.38 -5.66
C SER A 123 -24.95 2.77 -4.36
N TRP A 124 -24.73 3.59 -3.33
CA TRP A 124 -24.13 3.16 -2.07
C TRP A 124 -25.13 2.43 -1.18
N TYR A 125 -24.67 1.31 -0.63
CA TYR A 125 -25.27 0.62 0.49
C TYR A 125 -24.15 0.11 1.39
N GLU A 126 -24.47 -0.22 2.65
CA GLU A 126 -23.47 -0.61 3.63
C GLU A 126 -22.56 -1.74 3.13
N LEU A 127 -21.26 -1.52 3.26
CA LEU A 127 -20.23 -2.50 2.96
C LEU A 127 -20.24 -3.60 4.02
N SER A 128 -20.41 -4.84 3.57
CA SER A 128 -20.29 -6.03 4.42
C SER A 128 -18.87 -6.62 4.42
N PRO A 129 -18.47 -7.39 5.44
CA PRO A 129 -17.19 -8.08 5.45
C PRO A 129 -16.98 -9.04 4.27
N ASP A 130 -18.03 -9.75 3.82
CA ASP A 130 -17.94 -10.66 2.66
C ASP A 130 -17.63 -9.89 1.37
N GLU A 131 -18.33 -8.77 1.15
CA GLU A 131 -18.05 -7.87 0.02
C GLU A 131 -16.65 -7.28 0.10
N PHE A 132 -16.18 -6.89 1.29
CA PHE A 132 -14.81 -6.40 1.46
C PHE A 132 -13.77 -7.45 1.05
N TYR A 133 -13.95 -8.72 1.43
CA TYR A 133 -13.05 -9.79 0.97
C TYR A 133 -13.12 -10.00 -0.55
N ARG A 134 -14.31 -9.94 -1.17
CA ARG A 134 -14.46 -9.99 -2.64
C ARG A 134 -13.75 -8.82 -3.31
N PHE A 135 -13.89 -7.62 -2.76
CA PHE A 135 -13.22 -6.42 -3.21
C PHE A 135 -11.68 -6.57 -3.17
N CYS A 136 -11.12 -7.04 -2.05
CA CYS A 136 -9.69 -7.36 -1.97
C CYS A 136 -9.28 -8.43 -2.99
N GLY A 137 -10.12 -9.44 -3.19
CA GLY A 137 -9.93 -10.47 -4.23
C GLY A 137 -9.81 -9.87 -5.63
N LEU A 138 -10.66 -8.89 -5.97
CA LEU A 138 -10.60 -8.18 -7.24
C LEU A 138 -9.35 -7.30 -7.38
N ILE A 139 -8.90 -6.65 -6.31
CA ILE A 139 -7.63 -5.91 -6.31
C ILE A 139 -6.45 -6.86 -6.59
N MET A 140 -6.41 -8.01 -5.93
CA MET A 140 -5.36 -9.02 -6.16
C MET A 140 -5.43 -9.57 -7.59
N TYR A 141 -6.63 -9.86 -8.09
CA TYR A 141 -6.84 -10.29 -9.47
C TYR A 141 -6.33 -9.27 -10.49
N ALA A 142 -6.62 -7.97 -10.27
CA ALA A 142 -6.11 -6.88 -11.11
C ALA A 142 -4.59 -6.67 -11.02
N GLY A 143 -3.96 -7.13 -9.93
CA GLY A 143 -2.50 -7.18 -9.84
C GLY A 143 -1.86 -8.28 -10.67
N ILE A 144 -2.57 -9.39 -10.91
CA ILE A 144 -2.09 -10.54 -11.68
C ILE A 144 -2.39 -10.37 -13.16
N VAL A 145 -3.64 -10.08 -13.49
CA VAL A 145 -4.10 -9.90 -14.87
C VAL A 145 -3.95 -8.44 -15.24
N GLN A 146 -3.10 -8.12 -16.20
CA GLN A 146 -2.88 -6.75 -16.64
C GLN A 146 -3.79 -6.43 -17.82
N VAL A 147 -4.66 -5.43 -17.65
CA VAL A 147 -5.52 -4.87 -18.71
C VAL A 147 -5.33 -3.36 -18.80
N PRO A 148 -5.52 -2.74 -19.98
CA PRO A 148 -5.22 -1.31 -20.16
C PRO A 148 -6.03 -0.38 -19.25
N ASN A 149 -7.26 -0.76 -18.92
CA ASN A 149 -8.13 0.03 -18.06
C ASN A 149 -8.91 -0.92 -17.14
N ILE A 150 -9.07 -0.54 -15.87
CA ILE A 150 -9.75 -1.35 -14.85
C ILE A 150 -11.20 -1.70 -15.24
N GLU A 151 -11.89 -0.85 -16.00
CA GLU A 151 -13.24 -1.14 -16.48
C GLU A 151 -13.31 -2.32 -17.44
N ARG A 152 -12.19 -2.68 -18.09
CA ARG A 152 -12.12 -3.82 -19.01
C ARG A 152 -12.41 -5.14 -18.30
N PHE A 153 -12.13 -5.24 -16.99
CA PHE A 153 -12.51 -6.39 -16.18
C PHE A 153 -14.02 -6.69 -16.17
N TRP A 154 -14.85 -5.68 -16.45
CA TRP A 154 -16.30 -5.80 -16.54
C TRP A 154 -16.84 -5.79 -17.97
N SER A 155 -15.98 -5.84 -18.99
CA SER A 155 -16.42 -5.76 -20.37
C SER A 155 -17.10 -7.05 -20.86
N THR A 156 -18.18 -6.90 -21.63
CA THR A 156 -18.83 -7.98 -22.40
C THR A 156 -18.22 -8.17 -23.79
N LYS A 157 -17.32 -7.28 -24.22
CA LYS A 157 -16.77 -7.29 -25.59
C LYS A 157 -15.74 -8.41 -25.74
N SER A 158 -15.74 -9.05 -26.91
CA SER A 158 -15.01 -10.29 -27.22
C SER A 158 -13.62 -10.42 -26.58
N LEU A 159 -12.74 -9.41 -26.74
CA LEU A 159 -11.36 -9.46 -26.23
C LEU A 159 -11.23 -9.59 -24.70
N TYR A 160 -12.17 -9.02 -23.96
CA TYR A 160 -12.15 -8.99 -22.49
C TYR A 160 -13.33 -9.76 -21.88
N ASN A 161 -14.14 -10.40 -22.73
CA ASN A 161 -15.25 -11.21 -22.27
C ASN A 161 -14.71 -12.49 -21.62
N GLY A 162 -15.28 -12.86 -20.47
CA GLY A 162 -14.84 -14.02 -19.69
C GLY A 162 -13.94 -13.68 -18.50
N LEU A 163 -13.52 -12.42 -18.32
CA LEU A 163 -12.88 -11.99 -17.07
C LEU A 163 -13.88 -12.11 -15.89
N TRP A 164 -13.37 -12.52 -14.73
CA TRP A 164 -14.22 -12.96 -13.63
C TRP A 164 -14.80 -11.85 -12.76
N ALA A 165 -14.42 -10.58 -12.98
CA ALA A 165 -14.80 -9.52 -12.04
C ALA A 165 -16.31 -9.37 -11.84
N ARG A 166 -17.07 -9.48 -12.94
CA ARG A 166 -18.54 -9.45 -12.95
C ARG A 166 -19.20 -10.55 -12.13
N ALA A 167 -18.54 -11.70 -11.99
CA ALA A 167 -19.07 -12.82 -11.21
C ALA A 167 -18.99 -12.56 -9.70
N PHE A 168 -18.14 -11.61 -9.26
CA PHE A 168 -17.91 -11.33 -7.85
C PHE A 168 -18.52 -10.01 -7.38
N MET A 169 -18.49 -8.97 -8.21
CA MET A 169 -18.98 -7.63 -7.87
C MET A 169 -19.30 -6.84 -9.14
N SER A 170 -20.29 -5.95 -9.12
CA SER A 170 -20.53 -5.03 -10.24
C SER A 170 -19.45 -3.95 -10.33
N ARG A 171 -19.27 -3.36 -11.52
CA ARG A 171 -18.30 -2.27 -11.74
C ARG A 171 -18.60 -1.09 -10.84
N ASP A 172 -19.87 -0.70 -10.75
CA ASP A 172 -20.28 0.50 -10.02
C ASP A 172 -20.14 0.29 -8.51
N ARG A 173 -20.43 -0.92 -8.00
CA ARG A 173 -20.15 -1.28 -6.60
C ARG A 173 -18.65 -1.24 -6.29
N PHE A 174 -17.81 -1.78 -7.18
CA PHE A 174 -16.36 -1.72 -7.02
C PHE A 174 -15.84 -0.26 -6.98
N LYS A 175 -16.31 0.58 -7.92
CA LYS A 175 -15.98 2.02 -7.94
C LYS A 175 -16.46 2.73 -6.67
N ALA A 176 -17.66 2.41 -6.20
CA ALA A 176 -18.21 2.99 -4.97
C ALA A 176 -17.36 2.64 -3.74
N ILE A 177 -16.95 1.37 -3.59
CA ILE A 177 -16.05 0.95 -2.51
C ILE A 177 -14.69 1.65 -2.65
N MET A 178 -14.09 1.69 -3.85
CA MET A 178 -12.84 2.42 -4.09
C MET A 178 -12.92 3.90 -3.68
N CYS A 179 -14.07 4.54 -3.89
CA CYS A 179 -14.27 5.96 -3.61
C CYS A 179 -14.37 6.26 -2.10
N PHE A 180 -15.01 5.37 -1.33
CA PHE A 180 -15.32 5.60 0.08
C PHE A 180 -14.47 4.79 1.06
N ILE A 181 -13.62 3.86 0.59
CA ILE A 181 -12.83 3.01 1.47
C ILE A 181 -12.04 3.85 2.51
N LYS A 182 -12.27 3.54 3.78
CA LYS A 182 -11.68 4.25 4.92
C LYS A 182 -11.15 3.24 5.93
N VAL A 183 -9.87 3.40 6.29
CA VAL A 183 -9.15 2.47 7.19
C VAL A 183 -8.68 3.15 8.48
N SER A 184 -9.17 4.35 8.74
CA SER A 184 -8.94 5.13 9.95
C SER A 184 -10.27 5.60 10.51
N ASN A 185 -10.34 5.76 11.82
CA ASN A 185 -11.54 6.30 12.44
C ASN A 185 -11.69 7.79 12.08
N PRO A 186 -12.75 8.19 11.35
CA PRO A 186 -12.93 9.58 10.92
C PRO A 186 -13.06 10.56 12.10
N LEU A 187 -13.48 10.09 13.28
CA LEU A 187 -13.71 10.92 14.46
C LEU A 187 -12.44 11.21 15.26
N THR A 188 -11.36 10.44 15.04
CA THR A 188 -10.13 10.52 15.86
C THR A 188 -8.89 10.76 15.01
N GLU A 189 -9.05 11.30 13.79
CA GLU A 189 -7.89 11.61 12.94
C GLU A 189 -7.13 12.81 13.52
N ASP A 190 -5.87 12.60 13.89
CA ASP A 190 -4.96 13.69 14.26
C ASP A 190 -4.45 14.38 12.99
N PRO A 191 -4.74 15.66 12.75
CA PRO A 191 -4.25 16.40 11.59
C PRO A 191 -2.71 16.51 11.55
N ASN A 192 -2.04 16.39 12.69
CA ASN A 192 -0.58 16.48 12.78
C ASN A 192 0.12 15.16 12.41
N ASP A 193 -0.58 14.02 12.51
CA ASP A 193 -0.05 12.74 12.05
C ASP A 193 -0.20 12.62 10.53
N LYS A 194 0.91 12.76 9.80
CA LYS A 194 0.96 12.57 8.34
C LYS A 194 0.41 11.20 7.87
N LEU A 195 0.39 10.19 8.75
CA LEU A 195 -0.14 8.86 8.45
C LEU A 195 -1.54 8.62 9.02
N CYS A 196 -2.23 9.63 9.58
CA CYS A 196 -3.51 9.46 10.28
C CYS A 196 -4.51 8.57 9.51
N LYS A 197 -4.61 8.75 8.19
CA LYS A 197 -5.51 8.00 7.29
C LYS A 197 -5.20 6.51 7.14
N VAL A 198 -3.97 6.09 7.44
CA VAL A 198 -3.49 4.70 7.26
C VAL A 198 -2.82 4.12 8.51
N ARG A 199 -2.67 4.92 9.57
CA ARG A 199 -1.94 4.57 10.80
C ARG A 199 -2.47 3.30 11.45
N MET A 200 -3.79 3.19 11.55
CA MET A 200 -4.45 2.03 12.14
C MET A 200 -4.05 0.74 11.41
N LEU A 201 -4.26 0.71 10.09
CA LEU A 201 -3.99 -0.49 9.29
C LEU A 201 -2.49 -0.81 9.24
N THR A 202 -1.63 0.20 9.03
CA THR A 202 -0.17 -0.01 8.94
C THR A 202 0.39 -0.54 10.26
N THR A 203 -0.03 0.01 11.40
CA THR A 203 0.36 -0.48 12.73
C THR A 203 -0.16 -1.90 12.97
N TYR A 204 -1.41 -2.18 12.58
CA TYR A 204 -2.00 -3.50 12.73
C TYR A 204 -1.25 -4.57 11.92
N ILE A 205 -0.99 -4.31 10.64
CA ILE A 205 -0.26 -5.23 9.76
C ILE A 205 1.16 -5.45 10.28
N ARG A 206 1.86 -4.38 10.70
CA ARG A 206 3.19 -4.47 11.32
C ARG A 206 3.18 -5.40 12.54
N MET A 207 2.22 -5.22 13.46
CA MET A 207 2.08 -6.10 14.62
C MET A 207 1.80 -7.56 14.24
N LYS A 208 1.02 -7.79 13.16
CA LYS A 208 0.79 -9.14 12.64
C LYS A 208 2.05 -9.77 12.07
N CYS A 209 2.87 -9.01 11.35
CA CYS A 209 4.15 -9.50 10.82
C CYS A 209 5.05 -10.03 11.95
N ILE A 210 5.23 -9.24 13.01
CA ILE A 210 6.04 -9.59 14.17
C ILE A 210 5.45 -10.80 14.92
N LYS A 211 4.13 -10.82 15.10
CA LYS A 211 3.44 -11.87 15.84
C LYS A 211 3.47 -13.22 15.13
N LEU A 212 3.28 -13.24 13.81
CA LEU A 212 3.08 -14.45 13.01
C LEU A 212 4.37 -15.09 12.51
N TYR A 213 5.53 -14.49 12.79
CA TYR A 213 6.81 -14.98 12.28
C TYR A 213 7.93 -14.79 13.29
N GLN A 214 8.87 -15.73 13.33
CA GLN A 214 10.14 -15.60 14.03
C GLN A 214 11.27 -15.59 12.98
N PRO A 215 12.08 -14.51 12.88
CA PRO A 215 13.21 -14.48 11.96
C PRO A 215 14.24 -15.58 12.23
N HIS A 216 14.94 -15.99 11.18
CA HIS A 216 16.16 -16.78 11.31
C HIS A 216 17.31 -15.88 11.78
N GLN A 217 18.49 -16.48 11.96
CA GLN A 217 19.68 -15.80 12.46
C GLN A 217 20.06 -14.55 11.67
N ASN A 218 19.87 -14.57 10.35
CA ASN A 218 20.29 -13.51 9.45
C ASN A 218 19.09 -12.70 8.98
N VAL A 219 19.19 -11.38 9.15
CA VAL A 219 18.17 -10.42 8.72
C VAL A 219 18.83 -9.31 7.90
N SER A 220 18.05 -8.69 7.01
CA SER A 220 18.47 -7.52 6.24
C SER A 220 17.55 -6.34 6.50
N ILE A 221 18.12 -5.14 6.55
CA ILE A 221 17.38 -3.89 6.57
C ILE A 221 17.68 -3.14 5.28
N ASP A 222 16.64 -2.86 4.51
CA ASP A 222 16.75 -2.16 3.23
C ASP A 222 15.47 -1.37 2.93
N GLU A 223 15.46 -0.68 1.80
CA GLU A 223 14.47 0.29 1.40
C GLU A 223 13.55 -0.28 0.33
N ARG A 224 12.24 -0.19 0.57
CA ARG A 224 11.22 -0.54 -0.42
C ARG A 224 10.43 0.70 -0.85
N MET A 225 10.15 0.79 -2.14
CA MET A 225 9.32 1.85 -2.72
C MET A 225 7.95 1.31 -3.10
N VAL A 226 6.89 1.91 -2.54
CA VAL A 226 5.51 1.70 -3.00
C VAL A 226 5.19 2.77 -4.03
N ARG A 227 5.01 2.37 -5.29
CA ARG A 227 4.70 3.27 -6.41
C ARG A 227 3.45 4.07 -6.09
N ASN A 228 3.57 5.40 -6.10
CA ASN A 228 2.43 6.28 -5.96
C ASN A 228 2.78 7.65 -6.57
N LYS A 229 1.99 8.07 -7.56
CA LYS A 229 2.14 9.38 -8.23
C LYS A 229 1.30 10.50 -7.58
N GLY A 230 0.39 10.16 -6.66
CA GLY A 230 -0.45 11.11 -5.95
C GLY A 230 0.35 12.15 -5.15
N LYS A 231 -0.26 13.29 -4.85
CA LYS A 231 0.36 14.38 -4.08
C LYS A 231 0.11 14.16 -2.59
N TYR A 232 1.15 13.90 -1.80
CA TYR A 232 1.09 13.78 -0.34
C TYR A 232 2.43 14.18 0.30
N ALA A 233 2.38 14.59 1.57
CA ALA A 233 3.45 15.36 2.23
C ALA A 233 4.80 14.64 2.40
N PHE A 234 4.85 13.32 2.26
CA PHE A 234 6.05 12.50 2.47
C PHE A 234 6.44 11.64 1.26
N ARG A 235 5.91 11.97 0.08
CA ARG A 235 6.31 11.35 -1.18
C ARG A 235 7.81 11.52 -1.40
N GLN A 236 8.49 10.44 -1.78
CA GLN A 236 9.93 10.44 -2.05
C GLN A 236 10.21 10.24 -3.54
N TYR A 237 11.30 10.86 -3.98
CA TYR A 237 11.93 10.59 -5.27
C TYR A 237 13.26 9.89 -5.04
N ILE A 238 13.45 8.72 -5.65
CA ILE A 238 14.74 8.01 -5.66
C ILE A 238 15.15 7.82 -7.12
N ARG A 239 16.19 8.55 -7.53
CA ARG A 239 16.63 8.64 -8.93
C ARG A 239 16.93 7.28 -9.55
N ASP A 240 17.57 6.40 -8.77
CA ASP A 240 18.15 5.15 -9.26
C ASP A 240 17.25 3.92 -9.05
N LYS A 241 15.99 4.11 -8.63
CA LYS A 241 15.01 3.01 -8.50
C LYS A 241 14.09 2.97 -9.72
N PRO A 242 13.68 1.77 -10.20
CA PRO A 242 12.71 1.64 -11.31
C PRO A 242 11.39 2.38 -11.04
N THR A 243 10.96 2.36 -9.78
CA THR A 243 9.88 3.20 -9.28
C THR A 243 10.48 4.43 -8.60
N LYS A 244 10.61 5.52 -9.35
CA LYS A 244 11.26 6.74 -8.86
C LYS A 244 10.42 7.49 -7.84
N TRP A 245 9.10 7.58 -8.05
CA TRP A 245 8.17 8.30 -7.18
C TRP A 245 7.32 7.34 -6.34
N GLY A 246 7.27 7.58 -5.04
CA GLY A 246 6.42 6.77 -4.17
C GLY A 246 6.62 6.97 -2.69
N MET A 247 6.04 6.07 -1.92
CA MET A 247 6.19 6.00 -0.48
C MET A 247 7.39 5.10 -0.17
N LYS A 248 8.38 5.66 0.54
CA LYS A 248 9.56 4.92 0.98
C LYS A 248 9.28 4.23 2.30
N LEU A 249 9.60 2.94 2.37
CA LEU A 249 9.54 2.14 3.58
C LEU A 249 10.94 1.61 3.90
N TRP A 250 11.30 1.61 5.18
CA TRP A 250 12.39 0.81 5.72
C TRP A 250 11.82 -0.56 6.07
N ILE A 251 12.41 -1.62 5.55
CA ILE A 251 11.94 -3.00 5.72
C ILE A 251 13.02 -3.77 6.47
N LEU A 252 12.63 -4.45 7.54
CA LEU A 252 13.41 -5.50 8.18
C LEU A 252 12.88 -6.84 7.68
N ALA A 253 13.72 -7.58 6.96
CA ALA A 253 13.36 -8.85 6.35
C ALA A 253 14.24 -9.99 6.86
N ASP A 254 13.65 -11.17 6.99
CA ASP A 254 14.38 -12.42 7.18
C ASP A 254 15.17 -12.77 5.91
N SER A 255 16.48 -12.97 6.02
CA SER A 255 17.33 -13.18 4.85
C SER A 255 17.10 -14.52 4.15
N LEU A 256 16.61 -15.54 4.88
CA LEU A 256 16.37 -16.86 4.32
C LEU A 256 15.05 -16.92 3.52
N SER A 257 13.97 -16.36 4.05
CA SER A 257 12.64 -16.44 3.44
C SER A 257 12.20 -15.19 2.67
N GLY A 258 12.88 -14.05 2.88
CA GLY A 258 12.43 -12.74 2.37
C GLY A 258 11.21 -12.18 3.10
N TYR A 259 10.78 -12.80 4.20
CA TYR A 259 9.61 -12.38 4.96
C TYR A 259 9.83 -10.99 5.58
N THR A 260 8.88 -10.07 5.36
CA THR A 260 8.90 -8.75 6.01
C THR A 260 8.46 -8.88 7.47
N TYR A 261 9.44 -8.89 8.38
CA TYR A 261 9.22 -9.03 9.81
C TYR A 261 8.75 -7.73 10.46
N ASP A 262 9.40 -6.62 10.14
CA ASP A 262 9.06 -5.30 10.63
C ASP A 262 9.25 -4.25 9.51
N PHE A 263 8.59 -3.11 9.62
CA PHE A 263 8.78 -2.00 8.70
C PHE A 263 8.41 -0.66 9.33
N ASP A 264 8.95 0.41 8.74
CA ASP A 264 8.65 1.79 9.10
C ASP A 264 8.50 2.66 7.86
N ILE A 265 7.51 3.55 7.86
CA ILE A 265 7.25 4.45 6.72
C ILE A 265 8.08 5.71 6.90
N TYR A 266 8.87 6.07 5.89
CA TYR A 266 9.68 7.27 5.92
C TYR A 266 8.82 8.52 5.66
N LEU A 267 8.81 9.45 6.62
CA LEU A 267 7.97 10.66 6.60
C LEU A 267 8.72 11.93 6.17
N GLY A 268 9.89 11.77 5.56
CA GLY A 268 10.81 12.86 5.23
C GLY A 268 11.88 13.07 6.30
N LYS A 269 12.66 14.13 6.13
CA LYS A 269 13.77 14.46 7.02
C LYS A 269 13.25 14.73 8.44
N GLN A 270 13.80 14.02 9.41
CA GLN A 270 13.58 14.22 10.85
C GLN A 270 14.91 14.53 11.53
N ASP A 271 14.85 15.01 12.76
CA ASP A 271 16.04 15.13 13.59
C ASP A 271 16.50 13.71 13.99
N ASN A 272 17.64 13.28 13.43
CA ASN A 272 18.12 11.90 13.54
C ASN A 272 19.09 11.70 14.71
N GLY A 273 19.20 12.68 15.61
CA GLY A 273 20.14 12.66 16.72
C GLY A 273 21.61 12.59 16.26
N PRO A 274 22.55 12.31 17.18
CA PRO A 274 23.97 12.41 16.91
C PRO A 274 24.52 11.29 15.99
N PHE A 275 23.81 10.16 15.88
CA PHE A 275 24.28 8.98 15.14
C PHE A 275 23.72 8.88 13.70
N GLY A 276 22.84 9.80 13.30
CA GLY A 276 22.30 9.88 11.95
C GLY A 276 21.16 8.89 11.65
N LEU A 277 20.59 9.03 10.44
CA LEU A 277 19.37 8.33 10.02
C LEU A 277 19.53 6.81 9.98
N ALA A 278 20.63 6.32 9.40
CA ALA A 278 20.86 4.89 9.21
C ALA A 278 20.90 4.16 10.56
N TYR A 279 21.67 4.68 11.52
CA TYR A 279 21.71 4.15 12.87
C TYR A 279 20.33 4.17 13.53
N GLY A 280 19.60 5.30 13.45
CA GLY A 280 18.26 5.43 14.02
C GLY A 280 17.27 4.41 13.47
N VAL A 281 17.29 4.17 12.15
CA VAL A 281 16.44 3.18 11.49
C VAL A 281 16.81 1.76 11.93
N VAL A 282 18.11 1.42 11.93
CA VAL A 282 18.58 0.09 12.33
C VAL A 282 18.19 -0.20 13.78
N MET A 283 18.47 0.72 14.70
CA MET A 283 18.12 0.57 16.12
C MET A 283 16.61 0.55 16.35
N LYS A 284 15.82 1.25 15.53
CA LYS A 284 14.36 1.24 15.65
C LYS A 284 13.77 -0.09 15.22
N LEU A 285 14.19 -0.63 14.08
CA LEU A 285 13.65 -1.87 13.52
C LEU A 285 14.15 -3.10 14.29
N THR A 286 15.40 -3.13 14.73
CA THR A 286 15.97 -4.28 15.48
C THR A 286 15.36 -4.46 16.87
N LYS A 287 14.73 -3.42 17.47
CA LYS A 287 14.00 -3.53 18.75
C LYS A 287 12.92 -4.61 18.76
N SER A 288 12.34 -4.96 17.61
CA SER A 288 11.34 -6.03 17.51
C SER A 288 11.96 -7.42 17.52
N ILE A 289 13.27 -7.55 17.32
CA ILE A 289 14.03 -8.82 17.43
C ILE A 289 14.57 -9.01 18.84
N SER A 290 15.00 -7.93 19.50
CA SER A 290 15.77 -7.98 20.76
C SER A 290 14.95 -8.27 22.04
N ARG A 291 14.05 -9.26 22.03
CA ARG A 291 13.35 -9.72 23.24
C ARG A 291 13.47 -11.22 23.44
#